data_AF-A0A7T5JPS5-F1
#
_entry.id   AF-A0A7T5JPS5-F1
#
_cell.length_a   1.000
_cell.length_b   1.000
_cell.length_c   1.000
_cell.angle_alpha   90.00
_cell.angle_beta   90.00
_cell.angle_gamma   90.00
#
_symmetry.space_group_name_H-M   'P 1'
#
loop_
_entity.id
_entity.type
_entity.pdbx_description
1 polymer ?
#
loop_
_entity_poly.entity_id
_entity_poly.type
_entity_poly.pdbx_seq_one_letter_code
_entity_poly.pdbx_strand_id
1 'polypeptide(L)'
;MSTAMLVYLAGEEDDWLDEILDRFQEVRAMVPGAKTFRLLQEERQSLGLERMVLVVNAAYEQEECRQFLRLVQEDEQFASDPLYLVGLKEGEQDSWKQAYPQAKIVVITGFAVEFDYDAVLSQMASDLEGSR
;
A
#
# COMPACT_ATOMS: atom_id res chain seq x y z
N MET A 1 19.67 -6.47 -8.52
CA MET A 1 18.80 -6.03 -7.40
C MET A 1 17.62 -5.33 -8.02
N SER A 2 16.41 -5.62 -7.56
CA SER A 2 15.22 -4.88 -7.98
C SER A 2 15.39 -3.41 -7.58
N THR A 3 15.11 -2.47 -8.48
CA THR A 3 15.03 -1.04 -8.15
C THR A 3 13.66 -0.66 -7.60
N ALA A 4 12.79 -1.65 -7.37
CA ALA A 4 11.44 -1.48 -6.85
C ALA A 4 11.19 -2.40 -5.65
N MET A 5 10.36 -1.93 -4.72
CA MET A 5 10.00 -2.66 -3.49
C MET A 5 8.50 -2.57 -3.21
N LEU A 6 7.88 -3.66 -2.77
CA LEU A 6 6.51 -3.64 -2.25
C LEU A 6 6.53 -3.49 -0.74
N VAL A 7 5.76 -2.51 -0.24
CA VAL A 7 5.65 -2.21 1.19
C VAL A 7 4.20 -2.38 1.60
N TYR A 8 3.95 -3.30 2.52
CA TYR A 8 2.66 -3.53 3.15
C TYR A 8 2.61 -2.85 4.52
N LEU A 9 1.58 -2.04 4.77
CA LEU A 9 1.42 -1.25 5.98
C LEU A 9 0.07 -1.56 6.64
N ALA A 10 0.11 -2.16 7.82
CA ALA A 10 -1.08 -2.48 8.61
C ALA A 10 -0.77 -2.41 10.11
N GLY A 11 -1.79 -2.08 10.93
CA GLY A 11 -1.68 -2.11 12.40
C GLY A 11 -1.76 -3.53 12.98
N GLU A 12 -2.40 -4.45 12.26
CA GLU A 12 -2.59 -5.85 12.65
C GLU A 12 -2.32 -6.77 11.44
N GLU A 13 -2.06 -8.05 11.71
CA GLU A 13 -1.98 -9.10 10.68
C GLU A 13 -3.39 -9.42 10.18
N ASP A 14 -3.52 -9.62 8.87
CA ASP A 14 -4.81 -9.79 8.20
C ASP A 14 -4.66 -10.52 6.86
N ASP A 15 -5.79 -10.96 6.30
CA ASP A 15 -5.84 -11.76 5.07
C ASP A 15 -5.13 -11.10 3.87
N TRP A 16 -5.07 -9.76 3.78
CA TRP A 16 -4.32 -9.12 2.69
C TRP A 16 -2.82 -9.38 2.77
N LEU A 17 -2.25 -9.50 3.97
CA LEU A 17 -0.84 -9.79 4.13
C LEU A 17 -0.53 -11.20 3.61
N ASP A 18 -1.37 -12.18 3.92
CA ASP A 18 -1.21 -13.57 3.47
C ASP A 18 -1.21 -13.65 1.94
N GLU A 19 -2.23 -13.06 1.30
CA GLU A 19 -2.36 -13.03 -0.18
C GLU A 19 -1.18 -12.31 -0.86
N ILE A 20 -0.66 -11.24 -0.23
CA ILE A 20 0.51 -10.52 -0.74
C ILE A 20 1.78 -11.36 -0.59
N LEU A 21 1.99 -12.02 0.55
CA LEU A 21 3.16 -12.86 0.79
C LEU A 21 3.18 -14.10 -0.11
N ASP A 22 2.01 -14.64 -0.45
CA ASP A 22 1.88 -15.75 -1.40
C ASP A 22 2.29 -15.34 -2.83
N ARG A 23 2.07 -14.08 -3.21
CA ARG A 23 2.38 -13.56 -4.55
C ARG A 23 3.77 -12.95 -4.70
N PHE A 24 4.27 -12.26 -3.67
CA PHE A 24 5.45 -11.43 -3.74
C PHE A 24 6.55 -11.95 -2.81
N GLN A 25 7.72 -12.27 -3.39
CA GLN A 25 8.85 -12.82 -2.64
C GLN A 25 9.55 -11.79 -1.73
N GLU A 26 9.51 -10.50 -2.10
CA GLU A 26 10.20 -9.41 -1.40
C GLU A 26 9.17 -8.35 -0.97
N VAL A 27 8.66 -8.52 0.25
CA VAL A 27 7.67 -7.62 0.86
C VAL A 27 8.21 -7.05 2.17
N ARG A 28 8.10 -5.74 2.35
CA ARG A 28 8.30 -5.08 3.64
C ARG A 28 6.96 -4.90 4.35
N ALA A 29 6.68 -5.72 5.36
CA ALA A 29 5.51 -5.55 6.21
C ALA A 29 5.86 -4.69 7.45
N MET A 30 5.11 -3.61 7.67
CA MET A 30 5.39 -2.61 8.70
C MET A 30 4.10 -1.99 9.27
N VAL A 31 4.20 -1.32 10.41
CA VAL A 31 3.11 -0.50 10.96
C VAL A 31 3.21 0.93 10.42
N PRO A 32 2.12 1.56 9.94
CA PRO A 32 2.16 2.94 9.45
C PRO A 32 2.53 3.92 10.57
N GLY A 33 3.41 4.87 10.26
CA GLY A 33 3.76 5.94 11.19
C GLY A 33 5.01 6.73 10.81
N ALA A 34 5.30 7.80 11.55
CA ALA A 34 6.41 8.71 11.23
C ALA A 34 7.80 8.05 11.27
N LYS A 35 8.01 7.06 12.15
CA LYS A 35 9.25 6.29 12.21
C LYS A 35 9.41 5.39 10.97
N THR A 36 8.34 4.69 10.60
CA THR A 36 8.28 3.86 9.40
C THR A 36 8.54 4.68 8.15
N PHE A 37 7.93 5.86 8.04
CA PHE A 37 8.17 6.77 6.92
C PHE A 37 9.66 7.15 6.77
N ARG A 38 10.32 7.52 7.88
CA ARG A 38 11.77 7.82 7.85
C ARG A 38 12.61 6.61 7.45
N LEU A 39 12.27 5.43 7.95
CA LEU A 39 12.96 4.20 7.56
C LEU A 39 12.83 3.94 6.05
N LEU A 40 11.63 4.11 5.48
CA LEU A 40 11.42 3.95 4.04
C LEU A 40 12.22 4.97 3.22
N GLN A 41 12.34 6.22 3.68
CA GLN A 41 13.21 7.21 3.04
C GLN A 41 14.68 6.76 3.05
N GLU A 42 15.18 6.25 4.18
CA GLU A 42 16.54 5.74 4.33
C GLU A 42 16.78 4.48 3.49
N GLU A 43 15.83 3.54 3.45
CA GLU A 43 15.90 2.34 2.62
C GLU A 43 15.89 2.69 1.13
N ARG A 44 15.02 3.63 0.71
CA ARG A 44 15.00 4.10 -0.69
C ARG A 44 16.36 4.61 -1.13
N GLN A 45 16.99 5.46 -0.32
CA GLN A 45 18.29 6.04 -0.64
C GLN A 45 19.42 5.01 -0.59
N SER A 46 19.45 4.16 0.45
CA SER A 46 20.54 3.20 0.66
C SER A 46 20.53 2.05 -0.34
N LEU A 47 19.34 1.62 -0.77
CA LEU A 47 19.17 0.54 -1.75
C LEU A 47 19.06 1.05 -3.18
N GLY A 48 19.00 2.37 -3.39
CA GLY A 48 18.83 2.98 -4.71
C GLY A 48 17.50 2.62 -5.36
N LEU A 49 16.42 2.58 -4.56
CA LEU A 49 15.09 2.22 -5.05
C LEU A 49 14.50 3.40 -5.84
N GLU A 50 14.20 3.13 -7.10
CA GLU A 50 13.54 4.07 -8.00
C GLU A 50 12.04 4.13 -7.74
N ARG A 51 11.43 3.04 -7.25
CA ARG A 51 9.99 2.94 -6.98
C ARG A 51 9.69 2.19 -5.69
N MET A 52 8.60 2.56 -5.04
CA MET A 52 7.93 1.72 -4.06
C MET A 52 6.46 1.52 -4.44
N VAL A 53 5.91 0.32 -4.21
CA VAL A 53 4.45 0.10 -4.26
C VAL A 53 3.98 0.06 -2.82
N LEU A 54 3.21 1.08 -2.41
CA LEU A 54 2.70 1.18 -1.05
C LEU A 54 1.30 0.57 -1.01
N VAL A 55 1.10 -0.41 -0.12
CA VAL A 55 -0.20 -0.98 0.19
C VAL A 55 -0.49 -0.68 1.65
N VAL A 56 -1.50 0.16 1.90
CA VAL A 56 -1.93 0.51 3.26
C VAL A 56 -3.28 -0.14 3.52
N ASN A 57 -3.31 -1.06 4.48
CA ASN A 57 -4.54 -1.59 5.03
C ASN A 57 -5.06 -0.62 6.10
N ALA A 58 -6.18 0.03 5.80
CA ALA A 58 -6.81 1.03 6.65
C ALA A 58 -8.05 0.48 7.39
N ALA A 59 -8.17 -0.85 7.53
CA ALA A 59 -9.23 -1.48 8.32
C ALA A 59 -9.16 -1.07 9.79
N TYR A 60 -7.94 -0.98 10.32
CA TYR A 60 -7.62 -0.64 11.71
C TYR A 60 -6.77 0.64 11.75
N GLU A 61 -6.79 1.35 12.89
CA GLU A 61 -5.91 2.51 13.13
C GLU A 61 -5.97 3.58 12.01
N GLN A 62 -7.19 3.97 11.62
CA GLN A 62 -7.40 4.88 10.49
C GLN A 62 -6.72 6.25 10.68
N GLU A 63 -6.60 6.75 11.91
CA GLU A 63 -5.95 8.04 12.17
C GLU A 63 -4.43 7.94 11.93
N GLU A 64 -3.80 6.86 12.40
CA GLU A 64 -2.39 6.56 12.19
C GLU A 64 -2.09 6.37 10.70
N CYS A 65 -2.95 5.63 9.98
CA CYS A 65 -2.88 5.49 8.53
C CYS A 65 -2.98 6.85 7.84
N ARG A 66 -3.92 7.71 8.24
CA ARG A 66 -4.09 9.06 7.67
C ARG A 66 -2.89 9.94 7.93
N GLN A 67 -2.31 9.89 9.13
CA GLN A 67 -1.10 10.64 9.46
C GLN A 67 0.10 10.18 8.62
N PHE A 68 0.28 8.87 8.46
CA PHE A 68 1.30 8.32 7.57
C PHE A 68 1.10 8.77 6.12
N LEU A 69 -0.14 8.70 5.61
CA LEU A 69 -0.45 9.08 4.24
C LEU A 69 -0.27 10.58 3.97
N ARG A 70 -0.43 11.45 4.97
CA ARG A 70 -0.08 12.88 4.83
C ARG A 70 1.42 13.05 4.56
N LEU A 71 2.27 12.32 5.30
CA LEU A 71 3.72 12.35 5.06
C LEU A 71 4.07 11.84 3.66
N VAL A 72 3.41 10.77 3.19
CA VAL A 72 3.57 10.23 1.84
C VAL A 72 3.17 11.25 0.77
N GLN A 73 2.10 12.03 0.99
CA GLN A 73 1.64 13.06 0.04
C GLN A 73 2.54 14.31 0.01
N GLU A 74 3.18 14.63 1.13
CA GLU A 74 4.08 15.79 1.25
C GLU A 74 5.46 15.54 0.63
N ASP A 75 5.85 14.28 0.43
CA ASP A 75 7.12 13.90 -0.20
C ASP A 75 6.95 13.61 -1.70
N GLU A 76 7.66 14.38 -2.54
CA GLU A 76 7.50 14.31 -4.00
C GLU A 76 7.79 12.92 -4.59
N GLN A 77 8.72 12.17 -4.01
CA GLN A 77 9.08 10.85 -4.55
C GLN A 77 7.99 9.84 -4.22
N PHE A 78 7.55 9.82 -2.97
CA PHE A 78 6.49 8.92 -2.51
C PHE A 78 5.11 9.28 -3.05
N ALA A 79 4.82 10.56 -3.29
CA ALA A 79 3.56 10.98 -3.91
C ALA A 79 3.39 10.50 -5.35
N SER A 80 4.51 10.17 -6.03
CA SER A 80 4.52 9.64 -7.40
C SER A 80 4.45 8.10 -7.46
N ASP A 81 4.63 7.44 -6.32
CA ASP A 81 4.61 5.99 -6.22
C ASP A 81 3.18 5.43 -6.25
N PRO A 82 2.98 4.22 -6.79
CA PRO A 82 1.70 3.53 -6.70
C PRO A 82 1.26 3.32 -5.24
N LEU A 83 0.06 3.82 -4.90
CA LEU A 83 -0.55 3.69 -3.59
C LEU A 83 -1.86 2.91 -3.69
N TYR A 84 -1.98 1.85 -2.90
CA TYR A 84 -3.18 1.05 -2.70
C TYR A 84 -3.72 1.25 -1.29
N LEU A 85 -5.03 1.45 -1.20
CA LEU A 85 -5.75 1.47 0.07
C LEU A 85 -6.69 0.27 0.09
N VAL A 86 -6.47 -0.64 1.03
CA VAL A 86 -7.21 -1.90 1.18
C VAL A 86 -7.86 -1.99 2.56
N GLY A 87 -8.68 -3.01 2.79
CA GLY A 87 -9.32 -3.27 4.09
C GLY A 87 -10.44 -2.29 4.50
N LEU A 88 -10.78 -1.34 3.63
CA LEU A 88 -11.89 -0.40 3.87
C LEU A 88 -13.24 -1.10 3.80
N LYS A 89 -14.20 -0.59 4.57
CA LYS A 89 -15.60 -1.02 4.51
C LYS A 89 -16.31 -0.41 3.30
N GLU A 90 -17.38 -1.06 2.84
CA GLU A 90 -18.19 -0.63 1.68
C GLU A 90 -18.63 0.85 1.74
N GLY A 91 -18.93 1.38 2.93
CA GLY A 91 -19.34 2.77 3.12
C GLY A 91 -18.20 3.80 3.20
N GLU A 92 -16.94 3.38 3.21
CA GLU A 92 -15.80 4.26 3.45
C GLU A 92 -15.12 4.72 2.15
N GLN A 93 -15.35 4.00 1.04
CA GLN A 93 -14.66 4.21 -0.24
C GLN A 93 -14.64 5.66 -0.70
N ASP A 94 -15.80 6.33 -0.72
CA ASP A 94 -15.93 7.70 -1.23
C ASP A 94 -15.12 8.69 -0.40
N SER A 95 -15.12 8.55 0.92
CA SER A 95 -14.39 9.44 1.82
C SER A 95 -12.88 9.33 1.62
N TRP A 96 -12.39 8.11 1.42
CA TRP A 96 -10.98 7.86 1.13
C TRP A 96 -10.61 8.27 -0.29
N LYS A 97 -11.50 8.12 -1.27
CA LYS A 97 -11.26 8.54 -2.64
C LYS A 97 -11.15 10.06 -2.76
N GLN A 98 -11.96 10.79 -2.00
CA GLN A 98 -11.89 12.25 -1.94
C GLN A 98 -10.59 12.74 -1.28
N ALA A 99 -10.14 12.07 -0.21
CA ALA A 99 -8.92 12.45 0.50
C ALA A 99 -7.64 12.06 -0.26
N TYR A 100 -7.66 10.94 -0.99
CA TYR A 100 -6.51 10.37 -1.68
C TYR A 100 -6.87 10.03 -3.14
N PRO A 101 -7.11 11.03 -4.00
CA PRO A 101 -7.61 10.82 -5.36
C PRO A 101 -6.68 9.96 -6.23
N GLN A 102 -5.37 10.05 -6.00
CA GLN A 102 -4.34 9.26 -6.70
C GLN A 102 -4.27 7.79 -6.23
N ALA A 103 -4.85 7.45 -5.08
CA ALA A 103 -4.82 6.09 -4.57
C ALA A 103 -5.75 5.16 -5.35
N LYS A 104 -5.31 3.92 -5.53
CA LYS A 104 -6.11 2.79 -5.97
C LYS A 104 -6.82 2.22 -4.74
N ILE A 105 -8.12 2.49 -4.65
CA ILE A 105 -8.92 2.08 -3.51
C ILE A 105 -9.58 0.75 -3.84
N VAL A 106 -9.31 -0.24 -3.00
CA VAL A 106 -9.80 -1.60 -3.16
C VAL A 106 -10.71 -1.90 -1.97
N VAL A 107 -11.98 -2.12 -2.28
CA VAL A 107 -13.00 -2.45 -1.29
C VAL A 107 -13.58 -3.80 -1.67
N ILE A 108 -13.54 -4.73 -0.72
CA ILE A 108 -14.16 -6.03 -0.88
C ILE A 108 -15.65 -5.83 -0.65
N THR A 109 -16.42 -5.82 -1.73
CA THR A 109 -17.88 -5.81 -1.67
C THR A 109 -18.39 -7.25 -1.68
N GLY A 110 -19.13 -7.67 -0.64
CA GLY A 110 -19.59 -9.06 -0.49
C GLY A 110 -18.64 -9.96 0.32
N PHE A 111 -18.57 -11.25 -0.03
CA PHE A 111 -17.75 -12.23 0.71
C PHE A 111 -16.29 -12.19 0.24
N ALA A 112 -15.34 -12.19 1.17
CA ALA A 112 -13.90 -12.18 0.86
C ALA A 112 -13.46 -13.33 -0.05
N VAL A 113 -14.08 -14.52 0.08
CA VAL A 113 -13.79 -15.68 -0.76
C VAL A 113 -14.22 -15.53 -2.23
N GLU A 114 -15.10 -14.57 -2.54
CA GLU A 114 -15.54 -14.28 -3.90
C GLU A 114 -14.77 -13.10 -4.51
N PHE A 115 -13.90 -12.47 -3.72
CA PHE A 115 -13.10 -11.34 -4.16
C PHE A 115 -11.92 -11.77 -5.03
N ASP A 116 -11.74 -11.08 -6.15
CA ASP A 116 -10.66 -11.36 -7.10
C ASP A 116 -9.34 -10.72 -6.64
N TYR A 117 -8.68 -11.36 -5.67
CA TYR A 117 -7.35 -10.96 -5.20
C TYR A 117 -6.33 -11.01 -6.35
N ASP A 118 -6.41 -12.03 -7.21
CA ASP A 118 -5.48 -12.23 -8.33
C ASP A 118 -5.44 -11.03 -9.28
N ALA A 119 -6.59 -10.44 -9.59
CA ALA A 119 -6.65 -9.24 -10.42
C ALA A 119 -5.92 -8.05 -9.78
N VAL A 120 -6.13 -7.81 -8.48
CA VAL A 120 -5.49 -6.72 -7.75
C VAL A 120 -3.99 -6.94 -7.63
N LEU A 121 -3.58 -8.15 -7.22
CA LEU A 121 -2.17 -8.50 -7.04
C LEU A 121 -1.42 -8.49 -8.38
N SER A 122 -2.07 -8.84 -9.50
CA SER A 122 -1.49 -8.71 -10.84
C SER A 122 -1.27 -7.26 -11.25
N GLN A 123 -2.17 -6.35 -10.87
CA GLN A 123 -1.98 -4.92 -11.07
C GLN A 123 -0.85 -4.36 -10.19
N MET A 124 -0.73 -4.82 -8.94
CA MET A 124 0.39 -4.46 -8.05
C MET A 124 1.74 -4.94 -8.62
N ALA A 125 1.79 -6.16 -9.18
CA ALA A 125 2.99 -6.67 -9.83
C ALA A 125 3.38 -5.84 -11.06
N SER A 126 2.39 -5.46 -11.87
CA SER A 126 2.61 -4.60 -13.05
C SER A 126 3.17 -3.23 -12.65
N ASP A 127 2.63 -2.63 -11.59
CA ASP A 127 3.12 -1.37 -11.03
C ASP A 127 4.54 -1.50 -10.47
N LEU A 128 4.85 -2.63 -9.82
CA LEU A 128 6.17 -2.91 -9.28
C LEU A 128 7.21 -3.00 -10.42
N GLU A 129 6.88 -3.69 -11.51
CA GLU A 129 7.71 -3.78 -12.71
C GLU A 129 7.79 -2.45 -13.49
N GLY A 130 6.80 -1.57 -13.33
CA GLY A 130 6.74 -0.28 -14.04
C GLY A 130 6.15 -0.34 -15.42
N SER A 131 5.41 -1.42 -15.68
CA SER A 131 4.61 -1.58 -16.87
C SER A 131 3.46 -0.57 -16.80
N ARG A 132 3.55 0.46 -17.65
CA ARG A 132 2.45 1.40 -17.95
C ARG A 132 1.49 0.78 -18.96
#